data_AF-A0A317EGA2-F1
#
_entry.id   AF-A0A317EGA2-F1
#
_cell.length_a   1.000
_cell.length_b   1.000
_cell.length_c   1.000
_cell.angle_alpha   90.00
_cell.angle_beta   90.00
_cell.angle_gamma   90.00
#
_symmetry.space_group_name_H-M   'P 1'
#
loop_
_entity.id
_entity.type
_entity.pdbx_description
1 polymer ?
#
loop_
_entity_poly.entity_id
_entity_poly.type
_entity_poly.pdbx_seq_one_letter_code
_entity_poly.pdbx_strand_id
1 'polypeptide(L)'
;MAWTLRIYKALIWLSLYGAALHFFDNVYFFDQYPEPAWLNPVAVAALLIPLVLLAHRAVDYIYIGKADRSYSLVHGFVSGSWLSLGHYLFASPAQILPRINIIIAIQVGLATVLFVYALWLQLSRSPSSIRYTGRAWAKNIALYAVAIVILETLWPSRFSDWWTFW
;
A
#
# COMPACT_ATOMS: atom_id res chain seq x y z
N MET A 1 -15.21 22.84 5.34
CA MET A 1 -15.49 21.62 4.55
C MET A 1 -14.65 21.53 3.27
N ALA A 2 -14.56 22.60 2.47
CA ALA A 2 -13.78 22.58 1.23
C ALA A 2 -12.26 22.33 1.46
N TRP A 3 -11.66 22.96 2.47
CA TRP A 3 -10.24 22.80 2.78
C TRP A 3 -9.86 21.38 3.21
N THR A 4 -10.66 20.73 4.04
CA THR A 4 -10.40 19.36 4.49
C THR A 4 -10.44 18.35 3.34
N LEU A 5 -11.39 18.49 2.41
CA LEU A 5 -11.46 17.64 1.22
C LEU A 5 -10.34 17.93 0.21
N ARG A 6 -9.86 19.18 0.14
CA ARG A 6 -8.67 19.52 -0.67
C ARG A 6 -7.42 18.84 -0.13
N ILE A 7 -7.19 18.91 1.19
CA ILE A 7 -6.08 18.22 1.86
C ILE A 7 -6.20 16.71 1.65
N TYR A 8 -7.40 16.14 1.83
CA TYR A 8 -7.61 14.71 1.65
C TYR A 8 -7.23 14.24 0.23
N LYS A 9 -7.71 14.94 -0.80
CA LYS A 9 -7.33 14.63 -2.19
C LYS A 9 -5.83 14.79 -2.43
N ALA A 10 -5.21 15.84 -1.89
CA ALA A 10 -3.78 16.05 -2.01
C ALA A 10 -2.99 14.90 -1.39
N LEU A 11 -3.38 14.42 -0.20
CA LEU A 11 -2.76 13.26 0.44
C LEU A 11 -2.93 11.97 -0.37
N ILE A 12 -4.08 11.75 -1.02
CA ILE A 12 -4.28 10.60 -1.92
C ILE A 12 -3.28 10.68 -3.08
N TRP A 13 -3.17 11.83 -3.75
CA TRP A 13 -2.26 11.99 -4.88
C TRP A 13 -0.79 11.89 -4.47
N LEU A 14 -0.39 12.55 -3.38
CA LEU A 14 0.98 12.46 -2.85
C LEU A 14 1.33 11.01 -2.52
N SER A 15 0.43 10.27 -1.88
CA SER A 15 0.65 8.86 -1.57
C SER A 15 0.74 8.00 -2.83
N LEU A 16 -0.08 8.28 -3.86
CA LEU A 16 0.01 7.59 -5.15
C LEU A 16 1.35 7.86 -5.84
N TYR A 17 1.84 9.10 -5.80
CA TYR A 17 3.15 9.43 -6.36
C TYR A 17 4.30 8.81 -5.56
N GLY A 18 4.20 8.75 -4.23
CA GLY A 18 5.14 8.00 -3.39
C GLY A 18 5.16 6.51 -3.74
N ALA A 19 3.98 5.91 -3.96
CA ALA A 19 3.88 4.54 -4.42
C ALA A 19 4.47 4.36 -5.82
N ALA A 20 4.11 5.21 -6.78
CA ALA A 20 4.65 5.15 -8.14
C ALA A 20 6.19 5.26 -8.14
N LEU A 21 6.77 6.15 -7.32
CA LEU A 21 8.22 6.27 -7.17
C LEU A 21 8.86 4.95 -6.73
N HIS A 22 8.30 4.28 -5.72
CA HIS A 22 8.77 2.96 -5.28
C HIS A 22 8.64 1.91 -6.37
N PHE A 23 7.48 1.81 -7.00
CA PHE A 23 7.25 0.83 -8.06
C PHE A 23 8.19 1.05 -9.25
N PHE A 24 8.44 2.31 -9.64
CA PHE A 24 9.42 2.59 -10.69
C PHE A 24 10.85 2.25 -10.26
N ASP A 25 11.30 2.62 -9.06
CA ASP A 25 12.65 2.22 -8.57
C ASP A 25 12.79 0.69 -8.55
N ASN A 26 11.76 -0.01 -8.06
CA ASN A 26 11.72 -1.46 -7.99
C ASN A 26 11.77 -2.12 -9.37
N VAL A 27 11.04 -1.60 -10.36
CA VAL A 27 11.09 -2.14 -11.74
C VAL A 27 12.43 -1.86 -12.43
N TYR A 28 12.97 -0.63 -12.29
CA TYR A 28 14.22 -0.24 -12.97
C TYR A 28 15.46 -0.87 -12.34
N PHE A 29 15.47 -1.04 -11.02
CA PHE A 29 16.59 -1.61 -10.26
C PHE A 29 16.21 -2.95 -9.63
N PHE A 30 15.39 -3.75 -10.30
CA PHE A 30 14.82 -4.99 -9.78
C PHE A 30 15.86 -5.92 -9.16
N ASP A 31 17.00 -6.10 -9.83
CA ASP A 31 18.08 -6.97 -9.35
C ASP A 31 18.79 -6.45 -8.07
N GLN A 32 18.50 -5.21 -7.65
CA GLN A 32 19.01 -4.61 -6.42
C GLN A 32 18.02 -4.74 -5.24
N TYR A 33 16.80 -5.21 -5.50
CA TYR A 33 15.81 -5.45 -4.46
C TYR A 33 15.90 -6.89 -3.94
N PRO A 34 15.63 -7.12 -2.64
CA PRO A 34 15.54 -8.46 -2.07
C PRO A 34 14.21 -9.10 -2.49
N GLU A 35 14.09 -9.46 -3.77
CA GLU A 35 12.87 -10.05 -4.31
C GLU A 35 12.95 -11.58 -4.35
N PRO A 36 11.83 -12.27 -4.10
CA PRO A 36 11.77 -13.71 -4.27
C PRO A 36 11.80 -14.08 -5.76
N ALA A 37 12.33 -15.26 -6.07
CA ALA A 37 12.59 -15.72 -7.45
C ALA A 37 11.34 -15.83 -8.35
N TRP A 38 10.14 -15.81 -7.77
CA TRP A 38 8.88 -15.83 -8.52
C TRP A 38 8.42 -14.47 -9.00
N LEU A 39 8.96 -13.40 -8.42
CA LEU A 39 8.63 -12.04 -8.81
C LEU A 39 9.52 -11.63 -9.98
N ASN A 40 8.99 -10.78 -10.85
CA ASN A 40 9.73 -10.20 -11.96
C ASN A 40 9.28 -8.75 -12.18
N PRO A 41 10.04 -7.93 -12.94
CA PRO A 41 9.72 -6.52 -13.12
C PRO A 41 8.31 -6.27 -13.71
N VAL A 42 7.82 -7.15 -14.58
CA VAL A 42 6.48 -7.02 -15.18
C VAL A 42 5.40 -7.26 -14.12
N ALA A 43 5.57 -8.26 -13.26
CA ALA A 43 4.66 -8.54 -12.16
C ALA A 43 4.63 -7.37 -11.16
N VAL A 44 5.78 -6.79 -10.82
CA VAL A 44 5.86 -5.57 -9.99
C VAL A 44 5.11 -4.42 -10.65
N ALA A 45 5.37 -4.13 -11.93
CA ALA A 45 4.66 -3.06 -12.64
C ALA A 45 3.14 -3.27 -12.63
N ALA A 46 2.67 -4.51 -12.77
CA ALA A 46 1.25 -4.84 -12.74
C ALA A 46 0.62 -4.60 -11.37
N LEU A 47 1.34 -4.79 -10.27
CA LEU A 47 0.88 -4.55 -8.90
C LEU A 47 0.62 -3.06 -8.61
N LEU A 48 1.15 -2.13 -9.40
CA LEU A 48 0.80 -0.70 -9.31
C LEU A 48 -0.62 -0.40 -9.82
N ILE A 49 -1.13 -1.18 -10.78
CA ILE A 49 -2.42 -0.89 -11.44
C ILE A 49 -3.58 -0.85 -10.43
N PRO A 50 -3.77 -1.83 -9.54
CA PRO A 50 -4.81 -1.75 -8.51
C PRO A 50 -4.70 -0.51 -7.62
N LEU A 51 -3.48 -0.09 -7.25
CA LEU A 51 -3.25 1.10 -6.42
C LEU A 51 -3.70 2.38 -7.14
N VAL A 52 -3.33 2.52 -8.42
CA VAL A 52 -3.77 3.64 -9.28
C VAL A 52 -5.30 3.68 -9.36
N LEU A 53 -5.94 2.55 -9.66
CA LEU A 53 -7.40 2.46 -9.78
C LEU A 53 -8.12 2.82 -8.47
N LEU A 54 -7.63 2.35 -7.33
CA LEU A 54 -8.19 2.67 -6.01
C LEU A 54 -8.05 4.15 -5.69
N ALA A 55 -6.87 4.74 -5.91
CA ALA A 55 -6.60 6.15 -5.65
C ALA A 55 -7.46 7.07 -6.53
N HIS A 56 -7.49 6.83 -7.85
CA HIS A 56 -8.34 7.58 -8.78
C HIS A 56 -9.81 7.48 -8.40
N ARG A 57 -10.31 6.26 -8.15
CA ARG A 57 -11.72 6.06 -7.82
C ARG A 57 -12.12 6.70 -6.49
N ALA A 58 -11.21 6.73 -5.51
CA ALA A 58 -11.42 7.46 -4.27
C ALA A 58 -11.60 8.96 -4.52
N VAL A 59 -10.76 9.55 -5.39
CA VAL A 59 -10.84 10.96 -5.76
C VAL A 59 -12.12 11.28 -6.54
N ASP A 60 -12.53 10.42 -7.47
CA ASP A 60 -13.80 10.56 -8.20
C ASP A 60 -14.99 10.63 -7.24
N TYR A 61 -15.01 9.75 -6.23
CA TYR A 61 -16.07 9.76 -5.22
C TYR A 61 -16.11 11.07 -4.43
N ILE A 62 -14.96 11.68 -4.14
CA ILE A 62 -14.91 12.99 -3.50
C ILE A 62 -15.48 14.08 -4.43
N TYR A 63 -15.17 14.05 -5.73
CA TYR A 63 -15.68 15.03 -6.69
C TYR A 63 -17.20 14.97 -6.88
N ILE A 64 -17.79 13.78 -6.87
CA ILE A 64 -19.25 13.61 -7.01
C ILE A 64 -20.01 13.70 -5.67
N GLY A 65 -19.37 14.20 -4.62
CA GLY A 65 -20.00 14.42 -3.31
C GLY A 65 -20.25 13.16 -2.46
N LYS A 66 -19.63 12.03 -2.81
CA LYS A 66 -19.74 10.72 -2.13
C LYS A 66 -18.47 10.37 -1.36
N ALA A 67 -17.91 11.34 -0.62
CA ALA A 67 -16.66 11.17 0.13
C ALA A 67 -16.73 10.05 1.18
N ASP A 68 -17.93 9.71 1.67
CA ASP A 68 -18.16 8.56 2.55
C ASP A 68 -17.73 7.23 1.92
N ARG A 69 -17.86 7.09 0.60
CA ARG A 69 -17.48 5.89 -0.15
C ARG A 69 -15.99 5.83 -0.45
N SER A 70 -15.29 6.98 -0.45
CA SER A 70 -13.86 7.00 -0.74
C SER A 70 -13.03 6.39 0.39
N TYR A 71 -13.49 6.44 1.64
CA TYR A 71 -12.74 5.90 2.78
C TYR A 71 -12.39 4.42 2.59
N SER A 72 -13.35 3.56 2.23
CA SER A 72 -13.06 2.12 2.04
C SER A 72 -12.05 1.86 0.92
N LEU A 73 -12.05 2.69 -0.14
CA LEU A 73 -11.05 2.59 -1.22
C LEU A 73 -9.68 3.07 -0.77
N VAL A 74 -9.61 4.17 -0.02
CA VAL A 74 -8.36 4.67 0.57
C VAL A 74 -7.76 3.66 1.54
N HIS A 75 -8.59 2.95 2.31
CA HIS A 75 -8.11 1.87 3.17
C HIS A 75 -7.49 0.73 2.37
N GLY A 76 -8.12 0.30 1.28
CA GLY A 76 -7.51 -0.68 0.36
C GLY A 76 -6.21 -0.19 -0.25
N PHE A 77 -6.17 1.06 -0.70
CA PHE A 77 -4.98 1.69 -1.24
C PHE A 77 -3.83 1.73 -0.21
N VAL A 78 -4.09 2.23 1.01
CA VAL A 78 -3.12 2.25 2.12
C VAL A 78 -2.63 0.86 2.47
N SER A 79 -3.55 -0.11 2.60
CA SER A 79 -3.19 -1.50 2.85
C SER A 79 -2.23 -2.02 1.79
N GLY A 80 -2.46 -1.73 0.51
CA GLY A 80 -1.57 -2.14 -0.58
C GLY A 80 -0.23 -1.40 -0.53
N SER A 81 -0.23 -0.11 -0.19
CA SER A 81 1.01 0.65 -0.01
C SER A 81 1.87 0.14 1.15
N TRP A 82 1.30 -0.43 2.20
CA TRP A 82 2.09 -1.03 3.29
C TRP A 82 2.74 -2.37 2.94
N LEU A 83 2.36 -3.00 1.84
CA LEU A 83 3.02 -4.23 1.39
C LEU A 83 4.49 -4.02 1.01
N SER A 84 4.93 -2.77 0.78
CA SER A 84 6.35 -2.48 0.58
C SER A 84 7.21 -2.80 1.80
N LEU A 85 6.63 -2.86 3.01
CA LEU A 85 7.32 -3.39 4.19
C LEU A 85 7.67 -4.88 4.04
N GLY A 86 7.03 -5.59 3.11
CA GLY A 86 7.30 -6.97 2.76
C GLY A 86 8.74 -7.21 2.30
N HIS A 87 9.45 -6.21 1.75
CA HIS A 87 10.88 -6.35 1.44
C HIS A 87 11.70 -6.71 2.68
N TYR A 88 11.28 -6.29 3.88
CA TYR A 88 11.95 -6.60 5.13
C TYR A 88 11.70 -8.03 5.63
N LEU A 89 10.83 -8.78 4.97
CA LEU A 89 10.69 -10.23 5.18
C LEU A 89 11.77 -11.02 4.43
N PHE A 90 12.46 -10.40 3.46
CA PHE A 90 13.47 -11.05 2.62
C PHE A 90 14.89 -10.55 2.88
N ALA A 91 15.04 -9.32 3.41
CA ALA A 91 16.34 -8.81 3.86
C ALA A 91 16.18 -7.79 4.98
N SER A 92 17.13 -7.75 5.93
CA SER A 92 17.08 -6.73 6.98
C SER A 92 17.30 -5.32 6.41
N PRO A 93 16.76 -4.26 7.03
CA PRO A 93 16.99 -2.87 6.58
C PRO A 93 18.47 -2.49 6.46
N ALA A 94 19.35 -3.13 7.24
CA ALA A 94 20.80 -2.90 7.22
C ALA A 94 21.49 -3.48 5.96
N GLN A 95 20.88 -4.47 5.30
CA GLN A 95 21.39 -5.11 4.09
C GLN A 95 20.82 -4.48 2.81
N ILE A 96 19.70 -3.77 2.94
CA ILE A 96 19.03 -3.09 1.83
C ILE A 96 19.70 -1.74 1.56
N LEU A 97 19.85 -1.40 0.27
CA LEU A 97 20.43 -0.11 -0.13
C LEU A 97 19.68 1.06 0.53
N PRO A 98 20.38 2.09 1.03
CA PRO A 98 19.75 3.25 1.66
C PRO A 98 18.67 3.92 0.80
N ARG A 99 18.87 3.96 -0.53
CA ARG A 99 17.88 4.48 -1.49
C ARG A 99 16.54 3.75 -1.37
N ILE A 100 16.57 2.42 -1.33
CA ILE A 100 15.38 1.56 -1.24
C ILE A 100 14.68 1.79 0.09
N ASN A 101 15.42 1.79 1.20
CA ASN A 101 14.89 2.09 2.54
C ASN A 101 14.17 3.45 2.58
N ILE A 102 14.78 4.50 1.99
CA ILE A 102 14.20 5.84 1.94
C ILE A 102 12.90 5.85 1.13
N ILE A 103 12.88 5.20 -0.04
CA ILE A 103 11.70 5.17 -0.90
C ILE A 103 10.55 4.38 -0.25
N ILE A 104 10.84 3.24 0.38
CA ILE A 104 9.86 2.49 1.19
C ILE A 104 9.33 3.39 2.32
N ALA A 105 10.21 4.09 3.04
CA ALA A 105 9.82 4.99 4.13
C ALA A 105 8.92 6.13 3.64
N ILE A 106 9.20 6.71 2.47
CA ILE A 106 8.35 7.74 1.85
C ILE A 106 6.97 7.18 1.54
N GLN A 107 6.88 6.04 0.85
CA GLN A 107 5.59 5.41 0.51
C GLN A 107 4.78 5.08 1.76
N VAL A 108 5.39 4.38 2.72
CA VAL A 108 4.72 3.94 3.95
C VAL A 108 4.33 5.13 4.81
N GLY A 109 5.20 6.14 4.92
CA GLY A 109 4.93 7.37 5.66
C GLY A 109 3.75 8.14 5.09
N LEU A 110 3.72 8.37 3.78
CA LEU A 110 2.62 9.06 3.10
C LEU A 110 1.30 8.30 3.24
N ALA A 111 1.32 6.98 3.02
CA ALA A 111 0.14 6.12 3.20
C ALA A 111 -0.37 6.16 4.65
N THR A 112 0.53 6.21 5.64
CA THR A 112 0.17 6.28 7.06
C THR A 112 -0.45 7.64 7.42
N VAL A 113 0.11 8.74 6.93
CA VAL A 113 -0.48 10.08 7.10
C VAL A 113 -1.86 10.16 6.46
N LEU A 114 -2.01 9.64 5.24
CA LEU A 114 -3.30 9.53 4.56
C LEU A 114 -4.29 8.69 5.36
N PHE A 115 -3.87 7.56 5.92
CA PHE A 115 -4.70 6.70 6.73
C PHE A 115 -5.23 7.40 7.98
N VAL A 116 -4.35 8.03 8.75
CA VAL A 116 -4.74 8.78 9.96
C VAL A 116 -5.70 9.91 9.61
N TYR A 117 -5.44 10.64 8.52
CA TYR A 117 -6.31 11.71 8.08
C TYR A 117 -7.68 11.20 7.60
N ALA A 118 -7.70 10.08 6.86
CA ALA A 118 -8.92 9.43 6.40
C ALA A 118 -9.76 8.92 7.59
N LEU A 119 -9.13 8.29 8.59
CA LEU A 119 -9.78 7.88 9.83
C LEU A 119 -10.39 9.07 10.58
N TRP A 120 -9.62 10.15 10.74
CA TRP A 120 -10.13 11.35 11.40
C TRP A 120 -11.35 11.92 10.67
N LEU A 121 -11.31 12.05 9.34
CA LEU A 121 -12.47 12.50 8.56
C LEU A 121 -13.65 11.54 8.65
N GLN A 122 -13.40 10.24 8.56
CA GLN A 122 -14.42 9.21 8.68
C GLN A 122 -15.13 9.29 10.04
N LEU A 123 -14.39 9.35 11.15
CA LEU A 123 -14.96 9.40 12.50
C LEU A 123 -15.66 10.73 12.78
N SER A 124 -15.06 11.86 12.37
CA SER A 124 -15.58 13.19 12.71
C SER A 124 -16.71 13.69 11.79
N ARG A 125 -16.79 13.21 10.54
CA ARG A 125 -17.72 13.74 9.53
C ARG A 125 -18.65 12.70 8.94
N SER A 126 -18.29 11.42 8.96
CA SER A 126 -19.07 10.38 8.30
C SER A 126 -19.04 9.05 9.07
N PRO A 127 -19.38 9.04 10.37
CA PRO A 127 -19.25 7.84 11.21
C PRO A 127 -20.10 6.67 10.69
N SER A 128 -21.21 6.94 10.00
CA SER A 128 -22.03 5.92 9.34
C SER A 128 -21.29 5.14 8.24
N SER A 129 -20.17 5.65 7.74
CA SER A 129 -19.35 4.99 6.72
C SER A 129 -18.44 3.88 7.27
N ILE A 130 -18.25 3.81 8.60
CA ILE A 130 -17.40 2.80 9.27
C ILE A 130 -17.82 1.37 8.89
N ARG A 131 -19.13 1.14 8.72
CA ARG A 131 -19.68 -0.18 8.33
C ARG A 131 -19.13 -0.70 7.00
N TYR A 132 -18.76 0.20 6.09
CA TYR A 132 -18.17 -0.16 4.80
C TYR A 132 -16.68 -0.45 4.94
N THR A 133 -15.99 0.31 5.78
CA THR A 133 -14.57 0.16 6.05
C THR A 133 -14.23 -1.13 6.80
N GLY A 134 -15.04 -1.55 7.78
CA GLY A 134 -14.82 -2.82 8.49
C GLY A 134 -14.83 -4.04 7.55
N ARG A 135 -15.76 -4.04 6.58
CA ARG A 135 -15.81 -5.08 5.54
C ARG A 135 -14.61 -5.03 4.60
N ALA A 136 -14.14 -3.83 4.26
CA ALA A 136 -12.95 -3.66 3.42
C ALA A 136 -11.69 -4.20 4.12
N TRP A 137 -11.51 -3.92 5.41
CA TRP A 137 -10.41 -4.46 6.20
C TRP A 137 -10.44 -5.98 6.30
N ALA A 138 -11.61 -6.57 6.61
CA ALA A 138 -11.74 -8.03 6.67
C ALA A 138 -11.36 -8.68 5.32
N LYS A 139 -11.78 -8.07 4.20
CA LYS A 139 -11.40 -8.52 2.85
C LYS A 139 -9.91 -8.35 2.58
N ASN A 140 -9.29 -7.23 2.95
CA ASN A 140 -7.86 -6.99 2.76
C ASN A 140 -7.02 -7.98 3.59
N ILE A 141 -7.39 -8.20 4.86
CA ILE A 141 -6.72 -9.18 5.73
C ILE A 141 -6.87 -10.58 5.16
N ALA A 142 -8.08 -10.98 4.74
CA ALA A 142 -8.30 -12.27 4.12
C ALA A 142 -7.49 -12.43 2.82
N LEU A 143 -7.46 -11.39 1.98
CA LEU A 143 -6.66 -11.38 0.75
C LEU A 143 -5.17 -11.55 1.06
N TYR A 144 -4.64 -10.85 2.06
CA TYR A 144 -3.24 -11.00 2.45
C TYR A 144 -2.92 -12.34 3.07
N ALA A 145 -3.78 -12.86 3.94
CA ALA A 145 -3.62 -14.20 4.49
C ALA A 145 -3.61 -15.26 3.38
N VAL A 146 -4.55 -15.17 2.43
CA VAL A 146 -4.61 -16.05 1.26
C VAL A 146 -3.38 -15.89 0.37
N ALA A 147 -2.96 -14.65 0.09
CA ALA A 147 -1.77 -14.39 -0.71
C ALA A 147 -0.52 -14.99 -0.05
N ILE A 148 -0.32 -14.78 1.25
CA ILE A 148 0.78 -15.39 2.02
C ILE A 148 0.71 -16.91 1.94
N VAL A 149 -0.46 -17.52 2.17
CA VAL A 149 -0.62 -18.99 2.09
C VAL A 149 -0.29 -19.52 0.69
N ILE A 150 -0.77 -18.85 -0.38
CA ILE A 150 -0.48 -19.25 -1.76
C ILE A 150 1.02 -19.13 -2.04
N LEU A 151 1.64 -18.01 -1.65
CA LEU A 151 3.07 -17.78 -1.83
C LEU A 151 3.91 -18.82 -1.08
N GLU A 152 3.57 -19.12 0.18
CA GLU A 152 4.22 -20.18 0.97
C GLU A 152 3.95 -21.60 0.45
N THR A 153 2.84 -21.82 -0.25
CA THR A 153 2.56 -23.15 -0.83
C THR A 153 3.35 -23.36 -2.13
N LEU A 154 3.46 -22.32 -2.96
CA LEU A 154 4.17 -22.38 -4.24
C LEU A 154 5.69 -22.24 -4.06
N TRP A 155 6.12 -21.43 -3.09
CA TRP A 155 7.51 -21.19 -2.72
C TRP A 155 7.67 -21.27 -1.19
N PRO A 156 7.65 -22.48 -0.63
CA PRO A 156 7.78 -22.67 0.81
C PRO A 156 9.10 -22.12 1.30
N SER A 157 9.00 -21.13 2.17
CA SER A 157 10.15 -20.51 2.82
C SER A 157 10.36 -21.15 4.19
N ARG A 158 11.60 -21.16 4.68
CA ARG A 158 11.92 -21.52 6.07
C ARG A 158 12.01 -20.23 6.88
N PHE A 159 11.64 -20.27 8.16
CA PHE A 159 11.78 -19.10 9.05
C PHE A 159 13.22 -18.53 9.07
N SER A 160 14.22 -19.38 8.82
CA SER A 160 15.60 -18.96 8.61
C SER A 160 15.78 -18.09 7.37
N ASP A 161 15.07 -18.33 6.27
CA ASP A 161 15.13 -17.53 5.04
C ASP A 161 14.62 -16.08 5.23
N TRP A 162 13.89 -15.81 6.31
CA TRP A 162 13.29 -14.50 6.58
C TRP A 162 14.18 -13.58 7.42
N TRP A 163 15.10 -14.17 8.20
CA TRP A 163 15.81 -13.45 9.26
C TRP A 163 17.29 -13.82 9.40
N THR A 164 17.75 -14.87 8.73
CA THR A 164 19.14 -15.33 8.84
C THR A 164 19.57 -15.97 7.53
N PHE A 165 20.43 -15.36 6.72
CA PHE A 165 21.50 -16.11 6.03
C PHE A 165 22.63 -15.17 5.58
N TRP A 166 23.84 -15.57 6.00
CA TRP A 166 25.22 -15.27 5.58
C TRP A 166 25.58 -13.85 5.09
#